data_AF-A0A9E6AQP9-F1
#
_entry.id   AF-A0A9E6AQP9-F1
#
_cell.length_a   1.000
_cell.length_b   1.000
_cell.length_c   1.000
_cell.angle_alpha   90.00
_cell.angle_beta   90.00
_cell.angle_gamma   90.00
#
_symmetry.space_group_name_H-M   'P 1'
#
loop_
_entity.id
_entity.type
_entity.pdbx_description
1 polymer ?
#
loop_
_entity_poly.entity_id
_entity_poly.type
_entity_poly.pdbx_seq_one_letter_code
_entity_poly.pdbx_strand_id
1 'polypeptide(L)'
;MHPVYHRILYPCNNATYNRSDSSYLNDDQHSEAPEVLKAISRTSSILSKAALAGDTQIKSRAFNSKNVSAHHAIIPTAAVKNLNNINADEAKIYQLIARAYIAQFYPKYQYKQTIIDIDISGYLFHTTSNVMVRNGWKALYTNDVGNDEINQVSECKDDLEWVVANSKLDCDNAYIEAKATKPLPLYTMSALLKDLTRVSKYVKDPRIKKLLLDKDKGVKGEHGGIGTAATRSAIIEQLFKRGFIEEKSKKVRSTVLGNTFFDQLPEIATLPDLTALWHEQLEQVRAETMSVTEFVQGVETHIDAEIERVKNTTVTQIVPTGPKWVSLHKRTVCNVAIYL
;
A
#
# COMPACT_ATOMS: atom_id res chain seq x y z
N MET A 1 3.07 -12.36 10.67
CA MET A 1 2.87 -10.98 11.17
C MET A 1 2.42 -11.07 12.63
N HIS A 2 3.05 -10.29 13.51
CA HIS A 2 2.78 -10.34 14.95
C HIS A 2 1.38 -9.75 15.25
N PRO A 3 0.57 -10.33 16.17
CA PRO A 3 -0.79 -9.86 16.56
C PRO A 3 -0.88 -8.43 17.13
N VAL A 4 0.20 -7.68 17.07
CA VAL A 4 0.40 -6.43 17.78
C VAL A 4 -0.44 -5.35 17.08
N TYR A 5 -0.44 -5.26 15.74
CA TYR A 5 -1.01 -4.10 15.00
C TYR A 5 -2.49 -3.78 15.27
N HIS A 6 -3.36 -4.79 15.45
CA HIS A 6 -4.77 -4.55 15.73
C HIS A 6 -5.05 -4.07 17.17
N ARG A 7 -4.11 -4.27 18.10
CA ARG A 7 -4.20 -3.88 19.52
C ARG A 7 -3.38 -2.64 19.90
N ILE A 8 -2.48 -2.14 19.04
CA ILE A 8 -1.39 -1.20 19.42
C ILE A 8 -1.84 0.18 19.95
N LEU A 9 -3.00 0.73 19.57
CA LEU A 9 -3.34 2.14 19.93
C LEU A 9 -4.62 2.32 20.75
N TYR A 10 -5.50 1.31 20.79
CA TYR A 10 -6.79 1.42 21.46
C TYR A 10 -6.70 1.41 23.01
N PRO A 11 -5.82 0.60 23.66
CA PRO A 11 -5.71 0.63 25.11
C PRO A 11 -5.04 1.90 25.67
N CYS A 12 -4.35 2.68 24.82
CA CYS A 12 -3.48 3.78 25.28
C CYS A 12 -3.98 5.19 24.91
N ASN A 13 -4.94 5.31 23.99
CA ASN A 13 -5.48 6.60 23.50
C ASN A 13 -4.40 7.54 22.92
N ASN A 14 -3.33 6.96 22.36
CA ASN A 14 -2.14 7.69 21.88
C ASN A 14 -2.32 8.28 20.48
N ALA A 15 -3.32 7.79 19.73
CA ALA A 15 -3.69 8.26 18.41
C ALA A 15 -5.20 8.10 18.24
N THR A 16 -5.76 8.72 17.22
CA THR A 16 -7.17 8.62 16.85
C THR A 16 -7.52 7.23 16.28
N TYR A 17 -8.80 7.01 15.95
CA TYR A 17 -9.33 5.72 15.50
C TYR A 17 -8.44 5.05 14.45
N ASN A 18 -7.85 3.90 14.80
CA ASN A 18 -6.75 3.28 14.05
C ASN A 18 -7.18 2.36 12.90
N ARG A 19 -8.48 2.36 12.54
CA ARG A 19 -9.02 1.61 11.40
C ARG A 19 -9.67 2.56 10.38
N SER A 20 -9.01 3.69 10.17
CA SER A 20 -9.42 4.66 9.16
C SER A 20 -8.75 4.36 7.82
N ASP A 21 -9.51 4.47 6.74
CA ASP A 21 -9.04 4.45 5.35
C ASP A 21 -8.74 5.86 4.81
N SER A 22 -9.11 6.90 5.56
CA SER A 22 -8.90 8.29 5.16
C SER A 22 -7.46 8.75 5.36
N SER A 23 -6.95 9.50 4.39
CA SER A 23 -5.71 10.28 4.50
C SER A 23 -5.96 11.78 4.76
N TYR A 24 -7.20 12.14 5.10
CA TYR A 24 -7.65 13.52 5.29
C TYR A 24 -8.19 13.76 6.70
N LEU A 25 -8.07 15.00 7.16
CA LEU A 25 -8.59 15.53 8.41
C LEU A 25 -9.73 16.50 8.13
N ASN A 26 -10.62 16.66 9.11
CA ASN A 26 -11.63 17.70 9.05
C ASN A 26 -10.97 19.08 9.09
N ASP A 27 -11.57 20.06 8.42
CA ASP A 27 -11.08 21.42 8.35
C ASP A 27 -10.88 22.06 9.73
N ASP A 28 -11.77 21.77 10.68
CA ASP A 28 -11.77 22.35 12.04
C ASP A 28 -10.63 21.82 12.91
N GLN A 29 -10.14 20.61 12.64
CA GLN A 29 -9.01 20.00 13.38
C GLN A 29 -7.70 20.74 13.18
N HIS A 30 -7.61 21.66 12.20
CA HIS A 30 -6.44 22.52 12.03
C HIS A 30 -6.26 23.47 13.22
N SER A 31 -7.36 23.94 13.82
CA SER A 31 -7.31 24.83 14.99
C SER A 31 -6.72 24.17 16.24
N GLU A 32 -6.77 22.84 16.33
CA GLU A 32 -6.23 22.04 17.43
C GLU A 32 -4.73 21.74 17.28
N ALA A 33 -4.15 22.01 16.11
CA ALA A 33 -2.77 21.69 15.78
C ALA A 33 -1.72 22.21 16.78
N PRO A 34 -1.82 23.45 17.32
CA PRO A 34 -0.85 23.92 18.31
C PRO A 34 -0.76 23.00 19.54
N GLU A 35 -1.89 22.55 20.06
CA GLU A 35 -1.92 21.69 21.25
C GLU A 35 -1.45 20.27 20.93
N VAL A 36 -1.79 19.73 19.76
CA VAL A 36 -1.31 18.40 19.32
C VAL A 36 0.20 18.40 19.10
N LEU A 37 0.78 19.42 18.43
CA LEU A 37 2.23 19.54 18.24
C LEU A 37 2.97 19.66 19.58
N LYS A 38 2.43 20.44 20.51
CA LYS A 38 2.96 20.57 21.87
C LYS A 38 2.91 19.23 22.61
N ALA A 39 1.82 18.46 22.48
CA ALA A 39 1.71 17.14 23.08
C ALA A 39 2.75 16.15 22.50
N ILE A 40 2.93 16.15 21.18
CA ILE A 40 3.98 15.35 20.51
C ILE A 40 5.36 15.72 21.06
N SER A 41 5.63 17.02 21.22
CA SER A 41 6.94 17.49 21.68
C SER A 41 7.32 17.02 23.08
N ARG A 42 6.31 16.78 23.93
CA ARG A 42 6.47 16.27 25.30
C ARG A 42 6.45 14.75 25.35
N THR A 43 5.80 14.11 24.39
CA THR A 43 5.66 12.64 24.32
C THR A 43 6.89 11.98 23.70
N SER A 44 7.46 12.57 22.64
CA SER A 44 8.60 12.02 21.91
C SER A 44 9.76 13.01 21.88
N SER A 45 10.80 12.75 22.68
CA SER A 45 12.01 13.58 22.74
C SER A 45 12.69 13.74 21.38
N ILE A 46 12.72 12.67 20.57
CA ILE A 46 13.32 12.66 19.23
C ILE A 46 12.57 13.59 18.27
N LEU A 47 11.24 13.71 18.41
CA LEU A 47 10.41 14.58 17.57
C LEU A 47 10.21 15.98 18.16
N SER A 48 10.73 16.25 19.36
CA SER A 48 10.43 17.47 20.11
C SER A 48 10.78 18.74 19.36
N LYS A 49 12.02 18.84 18.87
CA LYS A 49 12.47 19.98 18.08
C LYS A 49 11.66 20.15 16.78
N ALA A 50 11.34 19.05 16.11
CA ALA A 50 10.59 19.07 14.87
C ALA A 50 9.14 19.54 15.07
N ALA A 51 8.49 19.06 16.14
CA ALA A 51 7.12 19.44 16.48
C ALA A 51 7.03 20.92 16.86
N LEU A 52 7.97 21.43 17.67
CA LEU A 52 8.02 22.84 18.08
C LEU A 52 8.36 23.80 16.94
N ALA A 53 9.03 23.31 15.89
CA ALA A 53 9.36 24.10 14.70
C ALA A 53 8.26 24.10 13.63
N GLY A 54 7.18 23.34 13.81
CA GLY A 54 6.04 23.34 12.87
C GLY A 54 5.30 24.67 12.88
N ASP A 55 5.00 25.21 11.70
CA ASP A 55 4.22 26.43 11.53
C ASP A 55 2.74 26.10 11.42
N THR A 56 1.97 26.39 12.46
CA THR A 56 0.53 26.11 12.53
C THR A 56 -0.30 27.00 11.61
N GLN A 57 0.27 28.04 10.99
CA GLN A 57 -0.40 28.79 9.93
C GLN A 57 -0.43 28.01 8.60
N ILE A 58 0.45 27.01 8.44
CA ILE A 58 0.42 26.14 7.26
C ILE A 58 -0.77 25.18 7.39
N LYS A 59 -1.68 25.27 6.43
CA LYS A 59 -2.77 24.31 6.23
C LYS A 59 -2.48 23.48 4.98
N SER A 60 -1.99 22.25 5.17
CA SER A 60 -1.71 21.34 4.06
C SER A 60 -3.00 20.82 3.42
N ARG A 61 -2.87 20.13 2.28
CA ARG A 61 -3.99 19.44 1.61
C ARG A 61 -4.69 18.38 2.46
N ALA A 62 -4.07 17.94 3.56
CA ALA A 62 -4.63 16.94 4.44
C ALA A 62 -5.89 17.44 5.16
N PHE A 63 -5.99 18.73 5.46
CA PHE A 63 -7.17 19.34 6.08
C PHE A 63 -8.21 19.66 5.01
N ASN A 64 -9.16 18.74 4.80
CA ASN A 64 -10.19 18.85 3.78
C ASN A 64 -11.36 17.92 4.11
N SER A 65 -12.39 18.47 4.77
CA SER A 65 -13.59 17.73 5.19
C SER A 65 -14.31 17.04 4.03
N LYS A 66 -14.19 17.54 2.80
CA LYS A 66 -14.84 16.92 1.61
C LYS A 66 -14.23 15.57 1.22
N ASN A 67 -13.01 15.28 1.67
CA ASN A 67 -12.31 14.03 1.38
C ASN A 67 -12.20 13.12 2.61
N VAL A 68 -12.86 13.47 3.71
CA VAL A 68 -12.96 12.61 4.89
C VAL A 68 -14.03 11.55 4.62
N SER A 69 -13.72 10.29 4.91
CA SER A 69 -14.66 9.16 4.79
C SER A 69 -15.53 9.07 6.06
N ALA A 70 -15.95 7.88 6.47
CA ALA A 70 -16.59 7.66 7.78
C ALA A 70 -15.69 8.06 8.96
N HIS A 71 -14.36 8.05 8.75
CA HIS A 71 -13.36 8.43 9.74
C HIS A 71 -12.32 9.36 9.11
N HIS A 72 -11.65 10.17 9.93
CA HIS A 72 -10.52 11.00 9.50
C HIS A 72 -9.19 10.24 9.63
N ALA A 73 -8.10 10.82 9.14
CA ALA A 73 -6.76 10.22 9.19
C ALA A 73 -6.30 9.93 10.62
N ILE A 74 -5.47 8.89 10.78
CA ILE A 74 -4.87 8.53 12.06
C ILE A 74 -3.83 9.59 12.45
N ILE A 75 -4.04 10.30 13.55
CA ILE A 75 -3.16 11.34 14.06
C ILE A 75 -2.91 11.17 15.56
N PRO A 76 -1.85 11.76 16.14
CA PRO A 76 -1.67 11.82 17.58
C PRO A 76 -2.80 12.62 18.24
N THR A 77 -3.11 12.29 19.49
CA THR A 77 -4.02 13.11 20.32
C THR A 77 -3.25 14.19 21.08
N ALA A 78 -3.96 15.16 21.67
CA ALA A 78 -3.36 16.16 22.55
C ALA A 78 -2.91 15.60 23.93
N ALA A 79 -3.05 14.29 24.16
CA ALA A 79 -2.63 13.66 25.41
C ALA A 79 -1.10 13.47 25.44
N VAL A 80 -0.46 13.99 26.49
CA VAL A 80 0.97 13.74 26.74
C VAL A 80 1.14 12.34 27.34
N LYS A 81 2.09 11.57 26.80
CA LYS A 81 2.35 10.19 27.22
C LYS A 81 3.82 9.94 27.45
N ASN A 82 4.14 8.94 28.26
CA ASN A 82 5.51 8.45 28.41
C ASN A 82 5.70 7.23 27.51
N LEU A 83 6.46 7.39 26.42
CA LEU A 83 6.73 6.29 25.48
C LEU A 83 7.54 5.14 26.10
N ASN A 84 8.15 5.34 27.28
CA ASN A 84 8.84 4.27 28.00
C ASN A 84 7.86 3.26 28.64
N ASN A 85 6.57 3.59 28.73
CA ASN A 85 5.54 2.72 29.30
C ASN A 85 4.89 1.79 28.27
N ILE A 86 5.30 1.87 27.01
CA ILE A 86 4.80 1.04 25.90
C ILE A 86 5.97 0.30 25.26
N ASN A 87 5.69 -0.74 24.47
CA ASN A 87 6.76 -1.50 23.85
C ASN A 87 7.45 -0.70 22.72
N ALA A 88 8.64 -1.15 22.33
CA ALA A 88 9.46 -0.44 21.35
C ALA A 88 8.78 -0.28 19.98
N ASP A 89 7.95 -1.23 19.56
CA ASP A 89 7.26 -1.16 18.27
C ASP A 89 6.06 -0.21 18.31
N GLU A 90 5.34 -0.17 19.43
CA GLU A 90 4.29 0.83 19.70
C GLU A 90 4.86 2.25 19.69
N ALA A 91 6.02 2.46 20.33
CA ALA A 91 6.71 3.74 20.32
C ALA A 91 7.13 4.18 18.90
N LYS A 92 7.66 3.25 18.10
CA LYS A 92 7.99 3.52 16.68
C LYS A 92 6.76 3.88 15.85
N ILE A 93 5.64 3.17 16.04
CA ILE A 93 4.40 3.45 15.32
C ILE A 93 3.85 4.83 15.69
N TYR A 94 3.83 5.19 16.99
CA TYR A 94 3.46 6.53 17.41
C TYR A 94 4.36 7.58 16.76
N GLN A 95 5.69 7.37 16.76
CA GLN A 95 6.64 8.30 16.14
C GLN A 95 6.42 8.43 14.62
N LEU A 96 6.07 7.35 13.92
CA LEU A 96 5.73 7.40 12.49
C LEU A 96 4.48 8.26 12.24
N ILE A 97 3.42 8.04 13.01
CA ILE A 97 2.16 8.80 12.93
C ILE A 97 2.43 10.28 13.26
N ALA A 98 3.14 10.55 14.35
CA ALA A 98 3.46 11.89 14.80
C ALA A 98 4.34 12.66 13.81
N ARG A 99 5.37 12.01 13.24
CA ARG A 99 6.21 12.61 12.20
C ARG A 99 5.41 12.98 10.95
N ALA A 100 4.49 12.12 10.51
CA ALA A 100 3.62 12.40 9.38
C ALA A 100 2.65 13.57 9.66
N TYR A 101 2.16 13.69 10.89
CA TYR A 101 1.34 14.84 11.32
C TYR A 101 2.17 16.14 11.35
N ILE A 102 3.37 16.13 11.95
CA ILE A 102 4.29 17.28 11.99
C ILE A 102 4.57 17.79 10.57
N ALA A 103 4.78 16.88 9.60
CA ALA A 103 5.06 17.24 8.21
C ALA A 103 3.96 18.09 7.56
N GLN A 104 2.72 18.06 8.07
CA GLN A 104 1.62 18.88 7.56
C GLN A 104 1.78 20.37 7.88
N PHE A 105 2.70 20.72 8.79
CA PHE A 105 3.00 22.07 9.25
C PHE A 105 4.39 22.55 8.81
N TYR A 106 4.95 21.91 7.79
CA TYR A 106 6.22 22.30 7.18
C TYR A 106 5.99 22.82 5.75
N PRO A 107 6.83 23.74 5.25
CA PRO A 107 6.75 24.19 3.87
C PRO A 107 6.85 23.04 2.86
N LYS A 108 6.31 23.25 1.66
CA LYS A 108 6.49 22.30 0.55
C LYS A 108 7.99 22.15 0.21
N TYR A 109 8.37 20.93 -0.16
CA TYR A 109 9.64 20.69 -0.85
C TYR A 109 9.63 21.43 -2.19
N GLN A 110 10.71 22.14 -2.51
CA GLN A 110 10.88 22.87 -3.75
C GLN A 110 12.19 22.46 -4.40
N TYR A 111 12.13 22.26 -5.71
CA TYR A 111 13.26 21.95 -6.56
C TYR A 111 13.12 22.73 -7.86
N LYS A 112 14.25 23.00 -8.50
CA LYS A 112 14.27 23.52 -9.86
C LYS A 112 14.53 22.37 -10.81
N GLN A 113 13.63 22.21 -11.78
CA GLN A 113 13.72 21.20 -12.81
C GLN A 113 14.18 21.87 -14.10
N THR A 114 15.30 21.40 -14.64
CA THR A 114 15.84 21.81 -15.94
C THR A 114 15.68 20.65 -16.89
N ILE A 115 14.90 20.87 -17.95
CA ILE A 115 14.67 19.89 -19.01
C ILE A 115 15.39 20.39 -20.26
N ILE A 116 16.22 19.53 -20.84
CA ILE A 116 17.00 19.86 -22.03
C ILE A 116 16.76 18.78 -23.07
N ASP A 117 16.25 19.23 -24.22
CA ASP A 117 16.21 18.44 -25.43
C ASP A 117 17.39 18.85 -26.32
N ILE A 118 18.18 17.88 -26.76
CA ILE A 118 19.41 18.08 -27.53
C ILE A 118 19.26 17.34 -28.85
N ASP A 119 19.39 18.06 -29.96
CA ASP A 119 19.53 17.44 -31.27
C ASP A 119 20.99 17.02 -31.49
N ILE A 120 21.19 15.73 -31.77
CA ILE A 120 22.49 15.20 -32.20
C ILE A 120 22.27 14.52 -33.54
N SER A 121 22.67 15.20 -34.62
CA SER A 121 22.53 14.69 -36.00
C SER A 121 21.10 14.30 -36.37
N GLY A 122 20.10 15.10 -35.96
CA GLY A 122 18.68 14.84 -36.25
C GLY A 122 17.97 13.90 -35.27
N TYR A 123 18.68 13.38 -34.27
CA TYR A 123 18.10 12.55 -33.20
C TYR A 123 17.91 13.36 -31.93
N LEU A 124 16.71 13.30 -31.35
CA LEU A 124 16.38 14.00 -30.12
C LEU A 124 16.79 13.20 -28.89
N PHE A 125 17.72 13.73 -28.12
CA PHE A 125 18.11 13.25 -26.80
C PHE A 125 17.46 14.12 -25.73
N HIS A 126 17.10 13.52 -24.61
CA HIS A 126 16.43 14.20 -23.50
C HIS A 126 17.21 13.98 -22.21
N THR A 127 17.40 15.06 -21.45
CA THR A 127 17.90 14.98 -20.09
C THR A 127 17.09 15.89 -19.17
N THR A 128 16.99 15.47 -17.91
CA THR A 128 16.33 16.22 -16.85
C THR A 128 17.28 16.31 -15.66
N SER A 129 17.54 17.53 -15.17
CA SER A 129 18.19 17.77 -13.89
C SER A 129 17.18 18.33 -12.89
N ASN A 130 17.18 17.81 -11.66
CA ASN A 130 16.38 18.35 -10.56
C ASN A 130 17.32 18.76 -9.43
N VAL A 131 17.39 20.06 -9.14
CA VAL A 131 18.22 20.60 -8.07
C VAL A 131 17.33 21.04 -6.91
N MET A 132 17.61 20.53 -5.70
CA MET A 132 16.85 20.90 -4.51
C MET A 132 17.08 22.37 -4.14
N VAL A 133 15.99 23.13 -4.01
CA VAL A 133 16.01 24.56 -3.62
C VAL A 133 15.61 24.73 -2.15
N ARG A 134 14.62 23.94 -1.69
CA ARG A 134 14.14 23.95 -0.30
C ARG A 134 13.69 22.56 0.12
N ASN A 135 14.24 22.07 1.22
CA ASN A 135 13.92 20.72 1.72
C ASN A 135 12.49 20.62 2.27
N GLY A 136 11.97 21.69 2.90
CA GLY A 136 10.60 21.72 3.41
C GLY A 136 10.30 20.54 4.35
N TRP A 137 9.13 19.93 4.20
CA TRP A 137 8.72 18.75 4.96
C TRP A 137 9.65 17.53 4.78
N LYS A 138 10.39 17.40 3.67
CA LYS A 138 11.35 16.30 3.46
C LYS A 138 12.49 16.32 4.48
N ALA A 139 12.75 17.46 5.14
CA ALA A 139 13.74 17.55 6.21
C ALA A 139 13.50 16.55 7.35
N LEU A 140 12.24 16.18 7.58
CA LEU A 140 11.82 15.21 8.61
C LEU A 140 12.14 13.75 8.23
N TYR A 141 12.49 13.50 6.97
CA TYR A 141 12.68 12.16 6.39
C TYR A 141 14.11 11.95 5.83
N THR A 142 15.06 12.82 6.18
CA THR A 142 16.45 12.76 5.70
C THR A 142 17.17 11.44 6.04
N ASN A 143 16.74 10.75 7.09
CA ASN A 143 17.30 9.46 7.50
C ASN A 143 16.54 8.23 6.94
N ASP A 144 15.49 8.43 6.14
CA ASP A 144 14.70 7.35 5.54
C ASP A 144 15.33 6.87 4.23
N VAL A 145 16.55 6.32 4.32
CA VAL A 145 17.29 5.80 3.17
C VAL A 145 16.49 4.68 2.48
N GLY A 146 16.26 4.81 1.18
CA GLY A 146 15.50 3.82 0.39
C GLY A 146 13.98 3.94 0.47
N ASN A 147 13.45 5.05 0.97
CA ASN A 147 12.01 5.31 0.95
C ASN A 147 11.57 5.96 -0.38
N ASP A 148 11.18 5.14 -1.34
CA ASP A 148 10.76 5.56 -2.69
C ASP A 148 9.55 6.51 -2.68
N GLU A 149 8.70 6.47 -1.64
CA GLU A 149 7.56 7.39 -1.51
C GLU A 149 7.98 8.83 -1.20
N ILE A 150 9.15 9.01 -0.58
CA ILE A 150 9.75 10.31 -0.26
C ILE A 150 10.68 10.76 -1.41
N ASN A 151 11.38 9.80 -2.01
CA ASN A 151 12.39 10.01 -3.06
C ASN A 151 11.80 9.97 -4.48
N GLN A 152 10.59 10.49 -4.68
CA GLN A 152 9.91 10.49 -5.99
C GLN A 152 10.60 11.36 -7.04
N VAL A 153 11.34 12.37 -6.60
CA VAL A 153 12.13 13.24 -7.47
C VAL A 153 13.58 12.81 -7.34
N SER A 154 14.15 12.29 -8.43
CA SER A 154 15.58 12.00 -8.51
C SER A 154 16.35 13.31 -8.53
N GLU A 155 16.99 13.63 -7.41
CA GLU A 155 17.86 14.79 -7.29
C GLU A 155 19.14 14.55 -8.09
N CYS A 156 19.47 15.49 -8.96
CA CYS A 156 20.72 15.48 -9.70
C CYS A 156 21.74 16.34 -8.96
N LYS A 157 22.99 15.87 -8.90
CA LYS A 157 24.09 16.68 -8.37
C LYS A 157 24.52 17.77 -9.35
N ASP A 158 24.31 17.52 -10.65
CA ASP A 158 24.74 18.41 -11.71
C ASP A 158 23.61 19.37 -12.06
N ASP A 159 23.81 20.64 -11.70
CA ASP A 159 22.93 21.72 -12.10
C ASP A 159 23.18 22.06 -13.58
N LEU A 160 22.14 21.88 -14.40
CA LEU A 160 22.18 22.11 -15.85
C LEU A 160 21.57 23.46 -16.25
N GLU A 161 21.27 24.35 -15.29
CA GLU A 161 20.67 25.67 -15.55
C GLU A 161 21.53 26.60 -16.41
N TRP A 162 22.83 26.32 -16.51
CA TRP A 162 23.75 27.09 -17.35
C TRP A 162 23.53 26.85 -18.85
N VAL A 163 22.82 25.79 -19.24
CA VAL A 163 22.52 25.49 -20.65
C VAL A 163 21.38 26.37 -21.14
N VAL A 164 21.64 27.20 -22.14
CA VAL A 164 20.64 28.07 -22.77
C VAL A 164 20.16 27.52 -24.11
N ALA A 165 18.94 27.85 -24.51
CA ALA A 165 18.38 27.42 -25.79
C ALA A 165 19.29 27.84 -26.96
N ASN A 166 19.46 26.95 -27.93
CA ASN A 166 20.35 27.11 -29.10
C ASN A 166 21.85 27.14 -28.77
N SER A 167 22.26 26.75 -27.56
CA SER A 167 23.66 26.49 -27.27
C SER A 167 24.21 25.41 -28.19
N LYS A 168 25.42 25.63 -28.72
CA LYS A 168 26.17 24.59 -29.41
C LYS A 168 26.95 23.80 -28.37
N LEU A 169 26.74 22.49 -28.35
CA LEU A 169 27.40 21.56 -27.44
C LEU A 169 28.19 20.56 -28.29
N ASP A 170 29.35 20.12 -27.79
CA ASP A 170 30.13 19.06 -28.39
C ASP A 170 29.75 17.72 -27.75
N CYS A 171 29.54 16.70 -28.59
CA CYS A 171 29.33 15.33 -28.14
C CYS A 171 30.68 14.61 -28.11
N ASP A 172 31.30 14.50 -26.93
CA ASP A 172 32.62 13.87 -26.79
C ASP A 172 32.59 12.37 -27.07
N ASN A 173 31.56 11.67 -26.58
CA ASN A 173 31.46 10.22 -26.66
C ASN A 173 30.01 9.76 -26.75
N ALA A 174 29.79 8.63 -27.42
CA ALA A 174 28.52 7.90 -27.44
C ALA A 174 28.77 6.42 -27.14
N TYR A 175 27.89 5.81 -26.34
CA TYR A 175 28.00 4.42 -25.93
C TYR A 175 26.70 3.67 -26.21
N ILE A 176 26.83 2.40 -26.59
CA ILE A 176 25.69 1.49 -26.72
C ILE A 176 25.59 0.70 -25.41
N GLU A 177 24.52 0.92 -24.66
CA GLU A 177 24.24 0.18 -23.43
C GLU A 177 23.35 -1.03 -23.72
N ALA A 178 23.93 -2.23 -23.70
CA ALA A 178 23.16 -3.46 -23.84
C ALA A 178 22.31 -3.70 -22.59
N LYS A 179 20.98 -3.73 -22.75
CA LYS A 179 20.02 -4.01 -21.66
C LYS A 179 19.25 -5.29 -21.94
N ALA A 180 18.96 -6.03 -20.86
CA ALA A 180 18.08 -7.19 -20.88
C ALA A 180 16.77 -6.88 -20.15
N THR A 181 15.67 -7.48 -20.59
CA THR A 181 14.40 -7.42 -19.84
C THR A 181 14.56 -8.13 -18.50
N LYS A 182 13.90 -7.62 -17.47
CA LYS A 182 13.89 -8.22 -16.14
C LYS A 182 12.50 -8.80 -15.87
N PRO A 183 12.40 -9.99 -15.25
CA PRO A 183 11.11 -10.51 -14.82
C PRO A 183 10.47 -9.56 -13.80
N LEU A 184 9.14 -9.60 -13.70
CA LEU A 184 8.42 -8.82 -12.71
C LEU A 184 8.92 -9.18 -11.29
N PRO A 185 9.17 -8.18 -10.42
CA PRO A 185 9.61 -8.45 -9.08
C PRO A 185 8.50 -9.15 -8.28
N LEU A 186 8.89 -10.08 -7.42
CA LEU A 186 7.97 -10.62 -6.42
C LEU A 186 7.43 -9.50 -5.52
N TYR A 187 6.19 -9.68 -5.07
CA TYR A 187 5.53 -8.75 -4.16
C TYR A 187 6.36 -8.55 -2.88
N THR A 188 6.47 -7.31 -2.42
CA THR A 188 6.70 -6.99 -1.01
C THR A 188 5.34 -6.82 -0.33
N MET A 189 5.30 -6.77 1.00
CA MET A 189 4.02 -6.55 1.68
C MET A 189 3.35 -5.21 1.33
N SER A 190 4.16 -4.15 1.20
CA SER A 190 3.67 -2.85 0.73
C SER A 190 3.11 -2.94 -0.70
N ALA A 191 3.84 -3.59 -1.63
CA ALA A 191 3.38 -3.73 -3.00
C ALA A 191 2.09 -4.55 -3.10
N LEU A 192 1.94 -5.62 -2.31
CA LEU A 192 0.71 -6.42 -2.29
C LEU A 192 -0.49 -5.61 -1.77
N LEU A 193 -0.33 -4.92 -0.62
CA LEU A 193 -1.39 -4.08 -0.05
C LEU A 193 -1.80 -2.96 -1.01
N LYS A 194 -0.82 -2.33 -1.66
CA LYS A 194 -1.04 -1.30 -2.68
C LYS A 194 -1.83 -1.85 -3.86
N ASP A 195 -1.56 -3.07 -4.30
CA ASP A 195 -2.27 -3.67 -5.43
C ASP A 195 -3.68 -4.12 -5.10
N LEU A 196 -3.95 -4.52 -3.84
CA LEU A 196 -5.30 -4.85 -3.39
C LEU A 196 -6.26 -3.64 -3.48
N THR A 197 -5.78 -2.40 -3.51
CA THR A 197 -6.63 -1.21 -3.69
C THR A 197 -6.90 -0.87 -5.16
N ARG A 198 -6.32 -1.62 -6.10
CA ARG A 198 -6.34 -1.32 -7.54
C ARG A 198 -6.25 -2.59 -8.39
N VAL A 199 -6.98 -3.63 -8.00
CA VAL A 199 -6.99 -4.91 -8.72
C VAL A 199 -7.65 -4.82 -10.09
N SER A 200 -8.46 -3.79 -10.33
CA SER A 200 -9.07 -3.48 -11.64
C SER A 200 -8.07 -3.40 -12.79
N LYS A 201 -6.79 -3.12 -12.52
CA LYS A 201 -5.71 -3.13 -13.53
C LYS A 201 -5.41 -4.53 -14.08
N TYR A 202 -5.77 -5.58 -13.34
CA TYR A 202 -5.58 -6.99 -13.72
C TYR A 202 -6.80 -7.60 -14.40
N VAL A 203 -7.94 -6.90 -14.40
CA VAL A 203 -9.18 -7.38 -14.99
C VAL A 203 -9.16 -7.19 -16.50
N LYS A 204 -9.44 -8.27 -17.23
CA LYS A 204 -9.48 -8.30 -18.70
C LYS A 204 -10.82 -7.82 -19.25
N ASP A 205 -11.92 -8.22 -18.65
CA ASP A 205 -13.27 -7.84 -19.09
C ASP A 205 -13.53 -6.34 -18.81
N PRO A 206 -13.82 -5.52 -19.84
CA PRO A 206 -14.09 -4.09 -19.67
C PRO A 206 -15.29 -3.77 -18.76
N ARG A 207 -16.34 -4.61 -18.76
CA ARG A 207 -17.52 -4.44 -17.91
C ARG A 207 -17.18 -4.68 -16.45
N ILE A 208 -16.49 -5.79 -16.14
CA ILE A 208 -16.06 -6.10 -14.76
C ILE A 208 -15.10 -5.03 -14.24
N LYS A 209 -14.16 -4.58 -15.08
CA LYS A 209 -13.25 -3.49 -14.74
C LYS A 209 -14.02 -2.21 -14.39
N LYS A 210 -15.02 -1.86 -15.20
CA LYS A 210 -15.88 -0.71 -14.95
C LYS A 210 -16.64 -0.86 -13.62
N LEU A 211 -17.24 -2.01 -13.34
CA LEU A 211 -17.95 -2.26 -12.08
C LEU A 211 -17.06 -2.07 -10.86
N LEU A 212 -15.82 -2.58 -10.88
CA LEU A 212 -14.89 -2.36 -9.79
C LEU A 212 -14.54 -0.88 -9.61
N LEU A 213 -14.32 -0.15 -10.71
CA LEU A 213 -14.02 1.27 -10.66
C LEU A 213 -15.22 2.10 -10.16
N ASP A 214 -16.43 1.74 -10.58
CA ASP A 214 -17.66 2.42 -10.18
C ASP A 214 -17.96 2.18 -8.69
N LYS A 215 -17.69 0.97 -8.16
CA LYS A 215 -17.78 0.64 -6.73
C LYS A 215 -16.97 1.61 -5.85
N ASP A 216 -15.75 1.92 -6.27
CA ASP A 216 -14.83 2.76 -5.50
C ASP A 216 -14.88 4.24 -5.92
N LYS A 217 -15.86 4.63 -6.75
CA LYS A 217 -15.96 5.98 -7.28
C LYS A 217 -16.15 6.99 -6.14
N GLY A 218 -15.23 7.95 -6.06
CA GLY A 218 -15.23 8.99 -5.03
C GLY A 218 -14.51 8.59 -3.74
N VAL A 219 -14.11 7.32 -3.58
CA VAL A 219 -13.32 6.87 -2.43
C VAL A 219 -11.84 7.16 -2.69
N LYS A 220 -11.22 8.03 -1.87
CA LYS A 220 -9.81 8.38 -2.05
C LYS A 220 -8.92 7.22 -1.62
N GLY A 221 -8.01 6.80 -2.52
CA GLY A 221 -7.05 5.72 -2.26
C GLY A 221 -7.48 4.35 -2.79
N GLU A 222 -8.75 4.22 -3.20
CA GLU A 222 -9.32 3.03 -3.80
C GLU A 222 -9.57 3.27 -5.30
N HIS A 223 -9.25 2.27 -6.13
CA HIS A 223 -9.31 2.35 -7.59
C HIS A 223 -9.72 1.00 -8.20
N GLY A 224 -10.86 0.47 -7.75
CA GLY A 224 -11.32 -0.87 -8.10
C GLY A 224 -10.51 -1.93 -7.37
N GLY A 225 -10.45 -1.80 -6.05
CA GLY A 225 -9.81 -2.71 -5.12
C GLY A 225 -10.72 -3.86 -4.66
N ILE A 226 -10.17 -4.77 -3.86
CA ILE A 226 -10.88 -5.85 -3.17
C ILE A 226 -10.62 -5.80 -1.67
N GLY A 227 -11.64 -6.17 -0.89
CA GLY A 227 -11.65 -5.93 0.55
C GLY A 227 -11.66 -4.44 0.91
N THR A 228 -11.72 -4.16 2.20
CA THR A 228 -11.65 -2.80 2.76
C THR A 228 -10.36 -2.65 3.56
N ALA A 229 -9.97 -1.41 3.89
CA ALA A 229 -8.80 -1.16 4.73
C ALA A 229 -8.82 -1.97 6.05
N ALA A 230 -10.01 -2.20 6.60
CA ALA A 230 -10.20 -2.97 7.83
C ALA A 230 -10.06 -4.51 7.67
N THR A 231 -10.24 -5.07 6.47
CA THR A 231 -10.29 -6.53 6.27
C THR A 231 -9.07 -7.11 5.57
N ARG A 232 -8.37 -6.34 4.73
CA ARG A 232 -7.21 -6.82 3.95
C ARG A 232 -6.11 -7.43 4.80
N SER A 233 -5.75 -6.78 5.91
CA SER A 233 -4.70 -7.27 6.82
C SER A 233 -5.08 -8.62 7.42
N ALA A 234 -6.33 -8.79 7.85
CA ALA A 234 -6.82 -10.04 8.41
C ALA A 234 -6.85 -11.17 7.36
N ILE A 235 -7.26 -10.87 6.12
CA ILE A 235 -7.25 -11.84 5.01
C ILE A 235 -5.82 -12.30 4.74
N ILE A 236 -4.87 -11.38 4.58
CA ILE A 236 -3.44 -11.70 4.37
C ILE A 236 -2.89 -12.53 5.52
N GLU A 237 -3.20 -12.18 6.77
CA GLU A 237 -2.78 -12.95 7.94
C GLU A 237 -3.31 -14.38 7.90
N GLN A 238 -4.57 -14.59 7.49
CA GLN A 238 -5.12 -15.93 7.31
C GLN A 238 -4.42 -16.71 6.19
N LEU A 239 -4.03 -16.07 5.09
CA LEU A 239 -3.27 -16.73 4.01
C LEU A 239 -1.90 -17.22 4.52
N PHE A 240 -1.21 -16.42 5.35
CA PHE A 240 0.02 -16.85 6.02
C PHE A 240 -0.23 -17.97 7.02
N LYS A 241 -1.24 -17.83 7.88
CA LYS A 241 -1.58 -18.82 8.92
C LYS A 241 -1.95 -20.18 8.34
N ARG A 242 -2.63 -20.19 7.19
CA ARG A 242 -2.97 -21.41 6.44
C ARG A 242 -1.81 -21.94 5.59
N GLY A 243 -0.69 -21.23 5.53
CA GLY A 243 0.49 -21.64 4.78
C GLY A 243 0.33 -21.54 3.27
N PHE A 244 -0.61 -20.75 2.76
CA PHE A 244 -0.79 -20.52 1.31
C PHE A 244 0.25 -19.56 0.74
N ILE A 245 0.69 -18.61 1.55
CA ILE A 245 1.76 -17.67 1.20
C ILE A 245 2.81 -17.66 2.31
N GLU A 246 4.03 -17.30 1.95
CA GLU A 246 5.15 -17.12 2.87
C GLU A 246 5.97 -15.88 2.52
N GLU A 247 6.70 -15.36 3.51
CA GLU A 247 7.61 -14.24 3.33
C GLU A 247 9.05 -14.74 3.45
N LYS A 248 9.83 -14.59 2.37
CA LYS A 248 11.27 -14.90 2.35
C LYS A 248 12.04 -13.70 1.87
N SER A 249 13.01 -13.23 2.64
CA SER A 249 13.84 -12.07 2.31
C SER A 249 13.00 -10.82 1.95
N LYS A 250 11.94 -10.54 2.74
CA LYS A 250 10.97 -9.44 2.53
C LYS A 250 10.15 -9.54 1.23
N LYS A 251 10.12 -10.71 0.60
CA LYS A 251 9.30 -11.00 -0.59
C LYS A 251 8.22 -12.01 -0.23
N VAL A 252 6.99 -11.69 -0.63
CA VAL A 252 5.82 -12.56 -0.50
C VAL A 252 5.75 -13.46 -1.73
N ARG A 253 5.57 -14.75 -1.49
CA ARG A 253 5.43 -15.78 -2.54
C ARG A 253 4.38 -16.80 -2.14
N SER A 254 3.70 -17.37 -3.12
CA SER A 254 2.86 -18.53 -2.90
C SER A 254 3.71 -19.75 -2.54
N THR A 255 3.18 -20.59 -1.66
CA THR A 255 3.80 -21.88 -1.33
C THR A 255 3.32 -22.94 -2.31
N VAL A 256 3.91 -24.14 -2.26
CA VAL A 256 3.41 -25.30 -2.99
C VAL A 256 1.94 -25.57 -2.63
N LEU A 257 1.61 -25.55 -1.33
CA LEU A 257 0.24 -25.68 -0.84
C LEU A 257 -0.69 -24.61 -1.43
N GLY A 258 -0.25 -23.35 -1.48
CA GLY A 258 -1.03 -22.25 -2.05
C GLY A 258 -1.29 -22.42 -3.54
N ASN A 259 -0.27 -22.77 -4.33
CA ASN A 259 -0.42 -23.02 -5.77
C ASN A 259 -1.31 -24.23 -6.05
N THR A 260 -1.07 -25.36 -5.36
CA THR A 260 -1.89 -26.56 -5.57
C THR A 260 -3.35 -26.34 -5.17
N PHE A 261 -3.62 -25.52 -4.14
CA PHE A 261 -4.98 -25.11 -3.81
C PHE A 261 -5.58 -24.21 -4.89
N PHE A 262 -4.83 -23.21 -5.36
CA PHE A 262 -5.25 -22.29 -6.41
C PHE A 262 -5.62 -23.02 -7.71
N ASP A 263 -4.80 -23.99 -8.13
CA ASP A 263 -4.99 -24.76 -9.36
C ASP A 263 -6.25 -25.65 -9.35
N GLN A 264 -6.86 -25.88 -8.17
CA GLN A 264 -8.09 -26.67 -8.01
C GLN A 264 -9.36 -25.81 -7.97
N LEU A 265 -9.22 -24.49 -7.89
CA LEU A 265 -10.33 -23.54 -7.89
C LEU A 265 -10.78 -23.26 -9.32
N PRO A 266 -12.08 -22.98 -9.54
CA PRO A 266 -12.54 -22.48 -10.82
C PRO A 266 -11.97 -21.07 -11.05
N GLU A 267 -11.80 -20.68 -12.31
CA GLU A 267 -11.24 -19.36 -12.66
C GLU A 267 -12.00 -18.21 -11.97
N ILE A 268 -13.34 -18.29 -11.90
CA ILE A 268 -14.21 -17.28 -11.28
C ILE A 268 -13.93 -17.06 -9.78
N ALA A 269 -13.38 -18.05 -9.06
CA ALA A 269 -13.02 -17.94 -7.64
C ALA A 269 -11.58 -17.41 -7.42
N THR A 270 -10.77 -17.37 -8.48
CA THR A 270 -9.38 -16.90 -8.44
C THR A 270 -9.19 -15.47 -8.95
N LEU A 271 -10.18 -14.98 -9.70
CA LEU A 271 -10.23 -13.63 -10.25
C LEU A 271 -11.08 -12.68 -9.36
N PRO A 272 -10.85 -11.35 -9.43
CA PRO A 272 -11.65 -10.39 -8.66
C PRO A 272 -13.09 -10.23 -9.20
N ASP A 273 -13.41 -10.87 -10.32
CA ASP A 273 -14.64 -10.72 -11.09
C ASP A 273 -15.89 -10.98 -10.26
N LEU A 274 -15.89 -12.05 -9.45
CA LEU A 274 -17.01 -12.39 -8.58
C LEU A 274 -17.31 -11.27 -7.55
N THR A 275 -16.28 -10.56 -7.08
CA THR A 275 -16.47 -9.41 -6.18
C THR A 275 -17.22 -8.28 -6.87
N ALA A 276 -16.94 -8.04 -8.16
CA ALA A 276 -17.60 -7.00 -8.93
C ALA A 276 -19.08 -7.34 -9.20
N LEU A 277 -19.34 -8.59 -9.57
CA LEU A 277 -20.67 -9.11 -9.85
C LEU A 277 -21.58 -9.08 -8.62
N TRP A 278 -21.09 -9.56 -7.47
CA TRP A 278 -21.86 -9.51 -6.24
C TRP A 278 -22.09 -8.08 -5.77
N HIS A 279 -21.14 -7.17 -5.96
CA HIS A 279 -21.37 -5.77 -5.64
C HIS A 279 -22.48 -5.15 -6.52
N GLU A 280 -22.49 -5.44 -7.82
CA GLU A 280 -23.57 -5.02 -8.74
C GLU A 280 -24.94 -5.52 -8.27
N GLN A 281 -25.05 -6.80 -7.87
CA GLN A 281 -26.30 -7.36 -7.34
C GLN A 281 -26.71 -6.72 -6.01
N LEU A 282 -25.76 -6.45 -5.10
CA LEU A 282 -26.04 -5.74 -3.85
C LEU A 282 -26.53 -4.31 -4.10
N GLU A 283 -26.02 -3.63 -5.13
CA GLU A 283 -26.55 -2.33 -5.55
C GLU A 283 -27.97 -2.44 -6.14
N GLN A 284 -28.28 -3.51 -6.87
CA GLN A 284 -29.64 -3.77 -7.36
C GLN A 284 -30.62 -4.01 -6.21
N VAL A 285 -30.19 -4.71 -5.15
CA VAL A 285 -30.94 -4.88 -3.91
C VAL A 285 -31.14 -3.53 -3.21
N ARG A 286 -30.09 -2.72 -3.09
CA ARG A 286 -30.17 -1.36 -2.52
C ARG A 286 -31.13 -0.46 -3.31
N ALA A 287 -31.21 -0.64 -4.62
CA ALA A 287 -32.10 0.08 -5.53
C ALA A 287 -33.50 -0.53 -5.63
N GLU A 288 -33.82 -1.58 -4.88
CA GLU A 288 -35.10 -2.30 -4.89
C GLU A 288 -35.47 -2.90 -6.27
N THR A 289 -34.48 -3.10 -7.14
CA THR A 289 -34.63 -3.74 -8.45
C THR A 289 -34.39 -5.24 -8.43
N MET A 290 -33.91 -5.75 -7.29
CA MET A 290 -33.74 -7.17 -6.97
C MET A 290 -34.12 -7.35 -5.49
N SER A 291 -34.83 -8.42 -5.15
CA SER A 291 -35.12 -8.74 -3.76
C SER A 291 -33.93 -9.43 -3.07
N VAL A 292 -33.84 -9.30 -1.74
CA VAL A 292 -32.85 -10.03 -0.93
C VAL A 292 -32.98 -11.54 -1.15
N THR A 293 -34.20 -12.05 -1.25
CA THR A 293 -34.47 -13.48 -1.49
C THR A 293 -33.92 -13.94 -2.83
N GLU A 294 -34.13 -13.19 -3.91
CA GLU A 294 -33.57 -13.50 -5.22
C GLU A 294 -32.04 -13.50 -5.21
N PHE A 295 -31.41 -12.51 -4.56
CA PHE A 295 -29.96 -12.48 -4.41
C PHE A 295 -29.42 -13.71 -3.69
N VAL A 296 -29.99 -14.05 -2.53
CA VAL A 296 -29.57 -15.21 -1.73
C VAL A 296 -29.76 -16.51 -2.50
N GLN A 297 -30.90 -16.67 -3.19
CA GLN A 297 -31.14 -17.86 -4.02
C GLN A 297 -30.11 -18.03 -5.14
N GLY A 298 -29.66 -16.92 -5.74
CA GLY A 298 -28.59 -16.92 -6.73
C GLY A 298 -27.23 -17.33 -6.14
N VAL A 299 -26.92 -16.87 -4.92
CA VAL A 299 -25.71 -17.30 -4.19
C VAL A 299 -25.76 -18.79 -3.87
N GLU A 300 -26.88 -19.30 -3.37
CA GLU A 300 -27.07 -20.73 -3.10
C GLU A 300 -26.91 -21.57 -4.36
N THR A 301 -27.51 -21.16 -5.47
CA THR A 301 -27.39 -21.86 -6.76
C THR A 301 -25.93 -21.90 -7.23
N HIS A 302 -25.17 -20.81 -7.05
CA HIS A 302 -23.75 -20.78 -7.37
C HIS A 302 -22.94 -21.73 -6.47
N ILE A 303 -23.23 -21.77 -5.17
CA ILE A 303 -22.57 -22.67 -4.21
C ILE A 303 -22.88 -24.14 -4.55
N ASP A 304 -24.13 -24.48 -4.85
CA ASP A 304 -24.52 -25.84 -5.21
C ASP A 304 -23.80 -26.33 -6.47
N ALA A 305 -23.70 -25.46 -7.49
CA ALA A 305 -22.95 -25.76 -8.70
C ALA A 305 -21.46 -26.01 -8.42
N GLU A 306 -20.84 -25.24 -7.53
CA GLU A 306 -19.45 -25.45 -7.13
C GLU A 306 -19.26 -26.72 -6.29
N ILE A 307 -20.21 -27.05 -5.41
CA ILE A 307 -20.20 -28.31 -4.66
C ILE A 307 -20.25 -29.50 -5.62
N GLU A 308 -21.17 -29.48 -6.59
CA GLU A 308 -21.26 -30.55 -7.59
C GLU A 308 -20.02 -30.62 -8.47
N ARG A 309 -19.43 -29.48 -8.86
CA ARG A 309 -18.14 -29.45 -9.58
C ARG A 309 -17.05 -30.14 -8.77
N VAL A 310 -16.92 -29.81 -7.47
CA VAL A 310 -15.90 -30.39 -6.59
C VAL A 310 -16.11 -31.89 -6.38
N LYS A 311 -17.35 -32.35 -6.18
CA LYS A 311 -17.67 -33.79 -6.06
C LYS A 311 -17.24 -34.59 -7.29
N ASN A 312 -17.33 -33.98 -8.47
CA ASN A 312 -17.02 -34.62 -9.75
C ASN A 312 -15.59 -34.35 -10.22
N THR A 313 -14.78 -33.59 -9.47
CA THR A 313 -13.39 -33.31 -9.80
C THR A 313 -12.45 -34.13 -8.92
N THR A 314 -11.40 -34.73 -9.49
CA THR A 314 -10.35 -35.33 -8.69
C THR A 314 -9.53 -34.25 -7.98
N VAL A 315 -9.81 -34.05 -6.69
CA VAL A 315 -9.08 -33.12 -5.83
C VAL A 315 -7.77 -33.79 -5.41
N THR A 316 -6.63 -33.15 -5.69
CA THR A 316 -5.34 -33.65 -5.18
C THR A 316 -5.31 -33.42 -3.68
N GLN A 317 -5.26 -34.49 -2.88
CA GLN A 317 -5.13 -34.35 -1.42
C GLN A 317 -3.82 -33.64 -1.09
N ILE A 318 -3.94 -32.43 -0.55
CA ILE A 318 -2.81 -31.68 -0.04
C ILE A 318 -2.73 -31.95 1.46
N VAL A 319 -1.91 -32.93 1.85
CA VAL A 319 -1.61 -33.12 3.28
C VAL A 319 -0.77 -31.92 3.71
N PRO A 320 -1.22 -31.10 4.68
CA PRO A 320 -0.40 -30.03 5.19
C PRO A 320 0.86 -30.67 5.77
N THR A 321 2.03 -30.36 5.21
CA THR A 321 3.28 -30.54 5.95
C THR A 321 3.32 -29.46 7.04
N GLY A 322 2.43 -29.56 8.02
CA GLY A 322 2.58 -28.88 9.29
C GLY A 322 3.90 -29.31 9.94
N PRO A 323 4.37 -28.60 10.99
CA PRO A 323 5.62 -28.98 11.64
C PRO A 323 5.52 -30.45 12.04
N LYS A 324 6.40 -31.28 11.47
CA LYS A 324 6.58 -32.66 11.94
C LYS A 324 6.87 -32.53 13.43
N TRP A 325 5.99 -33.04 14.28
CA TRP A 325 6.40 -33.42 15.63
C TRP A 325 7.54 -34.41 15.42
N VAL A 326 8.77 -33.94 15.66
CA VAL A 326 9.97 -34.75 15.52
C VAL A 326 9.91 -35.77 16.66
N SER A 327 9.32 -36.94 16.41
CA SER A 327 9.91 -38.15 16.96
C SER A 327 11.17 -38.38 16.13
N LEU A 328 12.33 -38.23 16.79
CA LEU A 328 13.63 -38.51 16.20
C LEU A 328 13.59 -39.90 15.58
N HIS A 329 13.60 -40.02 14.26
CA HIS A 329 14.30 -41.09 13.56
C HIS A 329 14.75 -40.55 12.20
N LYS A 330 16.08 -40.45 12.04
CA LYS A 330 16.78 -40.06 10.83
C LYS A 330 16.33 -40.93 9.65
N ARG A 331 16.08 -40.32 8.48
CA ARG A 331 16.59 -40.81 7.19
C ARG A 331 16.44 -39.73 6.11
N THR A 332 17.60 -39.44 5.53
CA THR A 332 17.85 -38.60 4.36
C THR A 332 17.27 -39.28 3.11
N VAL A 333 16.46 -38.59 2.31
CA VAL A 333 16.51 -38.66 0.83
C VAL A 333 15.92 -37.36 0.27
N CYS A 334 16.70 -36.65 -0.54
CA CYS A 334 16.24 -35.58 -1.41
C CYS A 334 16.03 -36.21 -2.79
N ASN A 335 14.82 -36.16 -3.35
CA ASN A 335 14.62 -36.45 -4.77
C ASN A 335 13.97 -35.23 -5.43
N VAL A 336 14.74 -34.68 -6.34
CA VAL A 336 14.39 -33.66 -7.34
C VAL A 336 13.58 -34.35 -8.44
N ALA A 337 12.48 -33.75 -8.87
CA ALA A 337 11.88 -34.05 -10.17
C ALA A 337 11.82 -32.75 -10.97
N ILE A 338 12.72 -32.65 -11.95
CA ILE A 338 12.67 -31.70 -13.06
C ILE A 338 11.79 -32.35 -14.12
N TYR A 339 10.74 -31.67 -14.57
CA TYR A 339 10.03 -32.05 -15.79
C TYR A 339 10.55 -31.19 -16.95
N LEU A 340 11.01 -31.87 -18.00
CA LEU A 340 11.16 -31.35 -19.36
C LEU A 340 9.79 -31.29 -20.03
#